data_AF-A8M4S5-F1
#
_entry.id   AF-A8M4S5-F1
#
_cell.length_a   1.000
_cell.length_b   1.000
_cell.length_c   1.000
_cell.angle_alpha   90.00
_cell.angle_beta   90.00
_cell.angle_gamma   90.00
#
_symmetry.space_group_name_H-M   'P 1'
#
loop_
_entity.id
_entity.type
_entity.pdbx_description
1 polymer ?
#
loop_
_entity_poly.entity_id
_entity_poly.type
_entity_poly.pdbx_seq_one_letter_code
_entity_poly.pdbx_strand_id
1 'polypeptide(L)'
;MASVDQSAALAAAWHQQGVWSRAADTARRRIVRGRRLLATLTAVAAVAGTAAAQLDAGHRPTGRVLAILAATALGLVPLAVRYTAREPVQIWTRLRGVAESVKAEVYRYLAGVAPYRGPDRDAVLLDRVGAVLDEAGDLVGRTVDVPALAVRHLPTVSDVDSYLEYRVGRQAEWYYRPQARRMAVAARRIRMGTTVLTVAGATLSAAAGVLGDGLALAAWVGVVTTVTTAVVGYGSAQQYEQHQIEYARTADQLSRLRVARWAGHGWTDDDALVGEAERLIALSNEAWMARTLEEDGVPHR
;
A
#
# COMPACT_ATOMS: atom_id res chain seq x y z
N MET A 1 4.87 -24.63 -32.69
CA MET A 1 4.96 -23.61 -31.62
C MET A 1 5.81 -22.47 -32.15
N ALA A 2 5.18 -21.53 -32.87
CA ALA A 2 5.90 -20.41 -33.47
C ALA A 2 6.27 -19.42 -32.37
N SER A 3 7.57 -19.17 -32.19
CA SER A 3 8.07 -18.03 -31.45
C SER A 3 7.58 -16.76 -32.15
N VAL A 4 6.56 -16.13 -31.59
CA VAL A 4 6.19 -14.76 -31.94
C VAL A 4 7.47 -13.93 -31.88
N ASP A 5 7.84 -13.31 -32.99
CA ASP A 5 8.98 -12.41 -33.10
C ASP A 5 8.76 -11.30 -32.06
N GLN A 6 9.49 -11.37 -30.94
CA GLN A 6 9.25 -10.50 -29.79
C GLN A 6 9.78 -9.12 -30.14
N SER A 7 8.89 -8.16 -30.35
CA SER A 7 9.30 -6.79 -30.63
C SER A 7 10.22 -6.24 -29.53
N ALA A 8 11.36 -5.69 -29.93
CA ALA A 8 12.29 -4.99 -29.04
C ALA A 8 11.60 -3.84 -28.29
N ALA A 9 10.60 -3.19 -28.91
CA ALA A 9 9.81 -2.12 -28.29
C ALA A 9 9.02 -2.62 -27.07
N LEU A 10 8.35 -3.77 -27.22
CA LEU A 10 7.59 -4.40 -26.14
C LEU A 10 8.51 -4.83 -24.98
N ALA A 11 9.66 -5.43 -25.30
CA ALA A 11 10.63 -5.83 -24.28
C ALA A 11 11.17 -4.60 -23.51
N ALA A 12 11.48 -3.51 -24.21
CA ALA A 12 11.92 -2.25 -23.60
C ALA A 12 10.85 -1.64 -22.69
N ALA A 13 9.59 -1.55 -23.16
CA ALA A 13 8.47 -1.06 -22.35
C ALA A 13 8.25 -1.91 -21.09
N TRP A 14 8.32 -3.24 -21.21
CA TRP A 14 8.16 -4.14 -20.06
C TRP A 14 9.31 -4.07 -19.05
N HIS A 15 10.53 -3.84 -19.55
CA HIS A 15 11.68 -3.56 -18.71
C HIS A 15 11.47 -2.27 -17.90
N GLN A 16 11.09 -1.18 -18.56
CA GLN A 16 10.79 0.09 -17.90
C GLN A 16 9.70 -0.08 -16.84
N GLN A 17 8.58 -0.71 -17.19
CA GLN A 17 7.52 -1.04 -16.24
C GLN A 17 8.07 -1.68 -14.95
N GLY A 18 9.00 -2.62 -15.09
CA GLY A 18 9.61 -3.33 -13.98
C GLY A 18 10.52 -2.47 -13.11
N VAL A 19 11.33 -1.60 -13.72
CA VAL A 19 12.21 -0.66 -13.01
C VAL A 19 11.36 0.26 -12.13
N TRP A 20 10.34 0.90 -12.71
CA TRP A 20 9.42 1.80 -11.99
C TRP A 20 8.61 1.07 -10.91
N SER A 21 8.14 -0.15 -11.20
CA SER A 21 7.43 -0.98 -10.20
C SER A 21 8.30 -1.25 -8.98
N ARG A 22 9.60 -1.49 -9.16
CA ARG A 22 10.51 -1.76 -8.04
C ARG A 22 10.96 -0.52 -7.29
N ALA A 23 11.11 0.60 -7.99
CA ALA A 23 11.28 1.90 -7.34
C ALA A 23 10.09 2.17 -6.40
N ALA A 24 8.86 1.97 -6.90
CA ALA A 24 7.64 2.09 -6.10
C ALA A 24 7.63 1.11 -4.90
N ASP A 25 7.96 -0.17 -5.09
CA ASP A 25 8.01 -1.13 -3.97
C ASP A 25 9.07 -0.79 -2.93
N THR A 26 10.19 -0.20 -3.34
CA THR A 26 11.25 0.23 -2.43
C THR A 26 10.82 1.46 -1.63
N ALA A 27 10.18 2.44 -2.27
CA ALA A 27 9.58 3.59 -1.60
C ALA A 27 8.50 3.14 -0.59
N ARG A 28 7.61 2.24 -1.00
CA ARG A 28 6.57 1.64 -0.14
C ARG A 28 7.15 0.99 1.11
N ARG A 29 8.20 0.18 0.94
CA ARG A 29 8.84 -0.53 2.06
C ARG A 29 9.43 0.45 3.09
N ARG A 30 9.97 1.59 2.64
CA ARG A 30 10.48 2.64 3.54
C ARG A 30 9.36 3.27 4.37
N ILE A 31 8.23 3.61 3.73
CA ILE A 31 7.05 4.17 4.41
C ILE A 31 6.50 3.19 5.46
N VAL A 32 6.28 1.92 5.06
CA VAL A 32 5.75 0.89 5.96
C VAL A 32 6.69 0.62 7.14
N ARG A 33 8.00 0.60 6.91
CA ARG A 33 8.99 0.47 7.99
C ARG A 33 8.96 1.69 8.91
N GLY A 34 8.85 2.90 8.36
CA GLY A 34 8.71 4.15 9.13
C GLY A 34 7.52 4.10 10.07
N ARG A 35 6.32 3.78 9.58
CA ARG A 35 5.10 3.67 10.40
C ARG A 35 5.23 2.63 11.51
N ARG A 36 5.81 1.46 11.21
CA ARG A 36 6.04 0.40 12.21
C ARG A 36 7.06 0.81 13.28
N LEU A 37 8.14 1.44 12.86
CA LEU A 37 9.18 1.93 13.77
C LEU A 37 8.59 3.00 14.69
N LEU A 38 7.85 3.95 14.13
CA LEU A 38 7.18 5.02 14.87
C LEU A 38 6.23 4.46 15.94
N ALA A 39 5.31 3.58 15.56
CA ALA A 39 4.39 2.93 16.51
C ALA A 39 5.15 2.15 17.61
N THR A 40 6.19 1.41 17.24
CA THR A 40 7.01 0.64 18.19
C THR A 40 7.76 1.54 19.16
N LEU A 41 8.43 2.58 18.66
CA LEU A 41 9.20 3.52 19.48
C LEU A 41 8.30 4.27 20.46
N THR A 42 7.13 4.74 20.02
CA THR A 42 6.16 5.40 20.90
C THR A 42 5.65 4.46 21.99
N ALA A 43 5.32 3.21 21.66
CA ALA A 43 4.87 2.23 22.65
C ALA A 43 5.98 1.88 23.65
N VAL A 44 7.21 1.65 23.18
CA VAL A 44 8.37 1.37 24.04
C VAL A 44 8.67 2.54 24.95
N ALA A 45 8.68 3.77 24.43
CA ALA A 45 8.91 4.97 25.23
C ALA A 45 7.87 5.12 26.36
N ALA A 46 6.59 4.91 26.06
CA ALA A 46 5.52 4.98 27.05
C ALA A 46 5.66 3.90 28.12
N VAL A 47 5.83 2.64 27.73
CA VAL A 47 5.92 1.50 28.67
C VAL A 47 7.18 1.59 29.53
N ALA A 48 8.35 1.82 28.91
CA ALA A 48 9.62 1.90 29.63
C ALA A 48 9.69 3.14 30.52
N GLY A 49 9.16 4.28 30.08
CA GLY A 49 9.13 5.51 30.87
C GLY A 49 8.28 5.37 32.13
N THR A 50 7.08 4.80 32.00
CA THR A 50 6.22 4.53 33.15
C THR A 50 6.84 3.47 34.07
N ALA A 51 7.38 2.37 33.54
CA ALA A 51 8.03 1.35 34.36
C ALA A 51 9.27 1.90 35.11
N ALA A 52 10.05 2.78 34.48
CA ALA A 52 11.19 3.44 35.11
C ALA A 52 10.76 4.27 36.32
N ALA A 53 9.69 5.07 36.17
CA ALA A 53 9.16 5.91 37.24
C ALA A 53 8.70 5.09 38.45
N GLN A 54 8.11 3.90 38.23
CA GLN A 54 7.65 3.03 39.32
C GLN A 54 8.77 2.28 40.04
N LEU A 55 9.87 1.96 39.34
CA LEU A 55 10.96 1.15 39.90
C LEU A 55 12.03 1.98 40.62
N ASP A 56 12.06 3.30 40.43
CA ASP A 56 13.07 4.18 41.03
C ASP A 56 13.02 4.18 42.58
N ALA A 57 11.87 3.84 43.16
CA ALA A 57 11.67 3.74 44.60
C ALA A 57 12.34 2.50 45.25
N GLY A 58 12.65 1.43 44.50
CA GLY A 58 13.14 0.16 45.06
C GLY A 58 14.35 -0.47 44.35
N HIS A 59 14.55 -0.19 43.06
CA HIS A 59 15.61 -0.79 42.23
C HIS A 59 16.21 0.25 41.27
N ARG A 60 16.93 1.23 41.82
CA ARG A 60 17.59 2.34 41.10
C ARG A 60 18.35 1.96 39.81
N PRO A 61 19.15 0.87 39.73
CA PRO A 61 19.86 0.54 38.49
C PRO A 61 18.89 0.15 37.37
N THR A 62 17.87 -0.64 37.68
CA THR A 62 16.85 -1.09 36.71
C THR A 62 15.99 0.08 36.22
N GLY A 63 15.57 0.97 37.13
CA GLY A 63 14.83 2.19 36.78
C GLY A 63 15.61 3.09 35.81
N ARG A 64 16.92 3.29 36.05
CA ARG A 64 17.79 4.07 35.15
C ARG A 64 17.91 3.47 33.76
N VAL A 65 18.08 2.15 33.65
CA VAL A 65 18.17 1.48 32.34
C VAL A 65 16.87 1.69 31.54
N LEU A 66 15.72 1.55 32.19
CA LEU A 66 14.41 1.77 31.56
C LEU A 66 14.20 3.23 31.17
N ALA A 67 14.64 4.19 31.99
CA ALA A 67 14.57 5.62 31.67
C ALA A 67 15.44 5.96 30.44
N ILE A 68 16.66 5.41 30.36
CA ILE A 68 17.55 5.58 29.20
C ILE A 68 16.89 4.97 27.95
N LEU A 69 16.30 3.78 28.06
CA LEU A 69 15.59 3.14 26.96
C LEU A 69 14.40 4.01 26.48
N ALA A 70 13.60 4.55 27.42
CA ALA A 70 12.47 5.40 27.11
C ALA A 70 12.89 6.69 26.40
N ALA A 71 13.91 7.38 26.95
CA ALA A 71 14.46 8.60 26.36
C ALA A 71 15.06 8.35 24.98
N THR A 72 15.80 7.24 24.82
CA THR A 72 16.36 6.85 23.52
C THR A 72 15.26 6.55 22.51
N ALA A 73 14.25 5.77 22.90
CA ALA A 73 13.13 5.44 22.02
C ALA A 73 12.38 6.71 21.57
N LEU A 74 12.10 7.61 22.51
CA LEU A 74 11.45 8.89 22.22
C LEU A 74 12.31 9.79 21.33
N GLY A 75 13.63 9.87 21.59
CA GLY A 75 14.58 10.64 20.79
C GLY A 75 14.72 10.15 19.34
N LEU A 76 14.41 8.88 19.07
CA LEU A 76 14.44 8.29 17.72
C LEU A 76 13.14 8.48 16.94
N VAL A 77 12.04 8.90 17.57
CA VAL A 77 10.73 9.13 16.92
C VAL A 77 10.82 10.05 15.70
N PRO A 78 11.50 11.21 15.74
CA PRO A 78 11.61 12.10 14.58
C PRO A 78 12.27 11.45 13.36
N LEU A 79 13.19 10.49 13.57
CA LEU A 79 13.83 9.74 12.48
C LEU A 79 12.90 8.75 11.80
N ALA A 80 11.84 8.31 12.48
CA ALA A 80 10.81 7.46 11.92
C ALA A 80 9.76 8.30 11.16
N VAL A 81 9.36 9.45 11.72
CA VAL A 81 8.35 10.37 11.16
C VAL A 81 8.74 10.86 9.75
N ARG A 82 10.02 11.11 9.49
CA ARG A 82 10.48 11.55 8.15
C ARG A 82 10.07 10.61 7.01
N TYR A 83 9.86 9.33 7.29
CA TYR A 83 9.45 8.34 6.30
C TYR A 83 7.93 8.22 6.15
N THR A 84 7.16 8.78 7.08
CA THR A 84 5.70 8.77 7.07
C THR A 84 5.11 10.09 6.60
N ALA A 85 5.96 11.07 6.27
CA ALA A 85 5.54 12.35 5.75
C ALA A 85 4.84 12.23 4.38
N ARG A 86 4.08 13.28 4.03
CA ARG A 86 3.32 13.38 2.79
C ARG A 86 4.19 13.23 1.53
N GLU A 87 5.39 13.81 1.51
CA GLU A 87 6.27 13.78 0.34
C GLU A 87 6.73 12.35 -0.03
N PRO A 88 7.27 11.52 0.87
CA PRO A 88 7.55 10.11 0.59
C PRO A 88 6.35 9.35 -0.02
N VAL A 89 5.14 9.62 0.48
CA VAL A 89 3.90 9.00 0.02
C VAL A 89 3.55 9.49 -1.39
N GLN A 90 3.67 10.79 -1.67
CA GLN A 90 3.50 11.35 -3.02
C GLN A 90 4.47 10.75 -4.03
N ILE A 91 5.74 10.66 -3.67
CA ILE A 91 6.77 10.04 -4.53
C ILE A 91 6.41 8.59 -4.83
N TRP A 92 6.07 7.81 -3.80
CA TRP A 92 5.66 6.42 -3.98
C TRP A 92 4.42 6.28 -4.87
N THR A 93 3.40 7.09 -4.64
CA THR A 93 2.15 7.13 -5.41
C THR A 93 2.43 7.45 -6.89
N ARG A 94 3.24 8.46 -7.19
CA ARG A 94 3.62 8.81 -8.56
C ARG A 94 4.42 7.71 -9.25
N LEU A 95 5.43 7.13 -8.56
CA LEU A 95 6.20 5.99 -9.07
C LEU A 95 5.28 4.80 -9.41
N ARG A 96 4.31 4.53 -8.53
CA ARG A 96 3.31 3.46 -8.71
C ARG A 96 2.41 3.73 -9.90
N GLY A 97 1.95 4.97 -10.06
CA GLY A 97 1.13 5.43 -11.18
C GLY A 97 1.82 5.19 -12.53
N VAL A 98 3.06 5.67 -12.68
CA VAL A 98 3.88 5.45 -13.88
C VAL A 98 4.00 3.96 -14.21
N ALA A 99 4.34 3.15 -13.20
CA ALA A 99 4.48 1.71 -13.39
C ALA A 99 3.17 1.01 -13.83
N GLU A 100 2.01 1.51 -13.41
CA GLU A 100 0.70 0.96 -13.84
C GLU A 100 0.28 1.48 -15.20
N SER A 101 0.55 2.74 -15.53
CA SER A 101 0.28 3.31 -16.85
C SER A 101 1.06 2.56 -17.94
N VAL A 102 2.37 2.35 -17.75
CA VAL A 102 3.19 1.55 -18.69
C VAL A 102 2.68 0.11 -18.77
N LYS A 103 2.27 -0.49 -17.64
CA LYS A 103 1.68 -1.83 -17.63
C LYS A 103 0.39 -1.89 -18.46
N ALA A 104 -0.48 -0.89 -18.35
CA ALA A 104 -1.73 -0.82 -19.09
C ALA A 104 -1.48 -0.70 -20.60
N GLU A 105 -0.52 0.14 -21.04
CA GLU A 105 -0.11 0.22 -22.46
C GLU A 105 0.42 -1.13 -22.97
N VAL A 106 1.25 -1.83 -22.18
CA VAL A 106 1.75 -3.17 -22.54
C VAL A 106 0.62 -4.18 -22.70
N TYR A 107 -0.35 -4.23 -21.80
CA TYR A 107 -1.47 -5.16 -21.93
C TYR A 107 -2.41 -4.80 -23.09
N ARG A 108 -2.65 -3.51 -23.36
CA ARG A 108 -3.41 -3.07 -24.54
C ARG A 108 -2.71 -3.43 -25.85
N TYR A 109 -1.39 -3.27 -25.90
CA TYR A 109 -0.56 -3.70 -27.02
C TYR A 109 -0.69 -5.22 -27.22
N LEU A 110 -0.53 -6.01 -26.16
CA LEU A 110 -0.60 -7.48 -26.24
C LEU A 110 -2.01 -7.98 -26.63
N ALA A 111 -3.06 -7.30 -26.19
CA ALA A 111 -4.43 -7.63 -26.56
C ALA A 111 -4.76 -7.27 -28.03
N GLY A 112 -3.90 -6.49 -28.71
CA GLY A 112 -4.10 -6.11 -30.10
C GLY A 112 -5.26 -5.15 -30.33
N VAL A 113 -5.65 -4.37 -29.31
CA VAL A 113 -6.72 -3.37 -29.38
C VAL A 113 -6.19 -1.99 -29.75
N ALA A 114 -7.06 -1.05 -30.09
CA ALA A 114 -6.66 0.33 -30.38
C ALA A 114 -5.81 0.93 -29.23
N PRO A 115 -4.75 1.69 -29.55
CA PRO A 115 -4.30 2.11 -30.89
C PRO A 115 -3.36 1.12 -31.61
N TYR A 116 -3.23 -0.13 -31.15
CA TYR A 116 -2.16 -1.07 -31.55
C TYR A 116 -2.51 -2.06 -32.67
N ARG A 117 -3.55 -1.76 -33.47
CA ARG A 117 -3.98 -2.62 -34.59
C ARG A 117 -3.14 -2.48 -35.86
N GLY A 118 -2.43 -1.36 -36.02
CA GLY A 118 -1.69 -1.04 -37.24
C GLY A 118 -0.27 -1.62 -37.28
N PRO A 119 0.41 -1.51 -38.45
CA PRO A 119 1.81 -1.90 -38.60
C PRO A 119 2.75 -1.08 -37.70
N ASP A 120 2.38 0.16 -37.38
CA ASP A 120 3.19 1.07 -36.56
C ASP A 120 3.01 0.87 -35.04
N ARG A 121 2.38 -0.23 -34.60
CA ARG A 121 2.07 -0.51 -33.19
C ARG A 121 3.26 -0.38 -32.24
N ASP A 122 4.47 -0.69 -32.70
CA ASP A 122 5.70 -0.59 -31.92
C ASP A 122 6.11 0.86 -31.69
N ALA A 123 6.04 1.69 -32.73
CA ALA A 123 6.31 3.12 -32.63
C ALA A 123 5.28 3.80 -31.71
N VAL A 124 3.99 3.45 -31.84
CA VAL A 124 2.94 3.98 -30.97
C VAL A 124 3.15 3.56 -29.51
N LEU A 125 3.63 2.34 -29.26
CA LEU A 125 3.93 1.88 -27.89
C LEU A 125 5.08 2.69 -27.29
N LEU A 126 6.16 2.88 -28.05
CA LEU A 126 7.32 3.65 -27.59
C LEU A 126 6.96 5.11 -27.33
N ASP A 127 6.18 5.74 -28.20
CA ASP A 127 5.72 7.11 -28.04
C ASP A 127 4.88 7.30 -26.77
N ARG A 128 3.87 6.43 -26.57
CA ARG A 128 3.02 6.50 -25.37
C ARG A 128 3.76 6.21 -24.08
N VAL A 129 4.65 5.22 -24.09
CA VAL A 129 5.49 4.94 -22.92
C VAL A 129 6.45 6.10 -22.67
N GLY A 130 7.06 6.66 -23.72
CA GLY A 130 7.90 7.85 -23.65
C GLY A 130 7.17 9.01 -22.97
N ALA A 131 5.97 9.35 -23.43
CA ALA A 131 5.16 10.43 -22.85
C ALA A 131 4.89 10.23 -21.34
N VAL A 132 4.56 9.00 -20.92
CA VAL A 132 4.36 8.66 -19.50
C VAL A 132 5.64 8.82 -18.68
N LEU A 133 6.79 8.48 -19.26
CA LEU A 133 8.08 8.60 -18.59
C LEU A 133 8.56 10.06 -18.53
N ASP A 134 8.32 10.83 -19.58
CA ASP A 134 8.68 12.25 -19.66
C ASP A 134 7.89 13.08 -18.65
N GLU A 135 6.60 12.80 -18.47
CA GLU A 135 5.76 13.42 -17.43
C GLU A 135 6.32 13.16 -16.01
N ALA A 136 7.02 12.04 -15.82
CA ALA A 136 7.64 11.65 -14.57
C ALA A 136 9.15 11.88 -14.52
N GLY A 137 9.68 12.74 -15.39
CA GLY A 137 11.12 13.00 -15.53
C GLY A 137 11.83 13.39 -14.22
N ASP A 138 11.15 14.10 -13.33
CA ASP A 138 11.66 14.50 -12.01
C ASP A 138 11.89 13.31 -11.05
N LEU A 139 11.28 12.15 -11.33
CA LEU A 139 11.40 10.94 -10.52
C LEU A 139 12.43 9.94 -11.07
N VAL A 140 13.03 10.19 -12.23
CA VAL A 140 14.02 9.29 -12.85
C VAL A 140 15.21 9.02 -11.92
N GLY A 141 15.65 10.01 -11.14
CA GLY A 141 16.71 9.81 -10.14
C GLY A 141 16.37 8.74 -9.08
N ARG A 142 15.09 8.41 -8.87
CA ARG A 142 14.64 7.36 -7.95
C ARG A 142 14.69 5.95 -8.55
N THR A 143 14.94 5.82 -9.86
CA THR A 143 15.03 4.53 -10.55
C THR A 143 16.47 4.06 -10.76
N VAL A 144 17.45 4.97 -10.68
CA VAL A 144 18.89 4.70 -10.95
C VAL A 144 19.44 3.59 -10.05
N ASP A 145 19.17 3.65 -8.75
CA ASP A 145 19.69 2.69 -7.76
C ASP A 145 18.86 1.40 -7.68
N VAL A 146 17.88 1.21 -8.56
CA VAL A 146 17.10 -0.02 -8.59
C VAL A 146 17.99 -1.13 -9.16
N PRO A 147 18.24 -2.23 -8.41
CA PRO A 147 19.06 -3.33 -8.90
C PRO A 147 18.57 -3.82 -10.26
N ALA A 148 19.47 -4.36 -11.09
CA ALA A 148 19.11 -4.86 -12.42
C ALA A 148 17.95 -5.87 -12.36
N LEU A 149 17.04 -5.79 -13.33
CA LEU A 149 15.95 -6.76 -13.49
C LEU A 149 16.55 -8.09 -13.95
N ALA A 150 16.34 -9.17 -13.18
CA ALA A 150 16.42 -10.52 -13.74
C ALA A 150 15.47 -10.60 -14.96
N VAL A 151 15.81 -11.44 -15.93
CA VAL A 151 15.02 -11.63 -17.16
C VAL A 151 13.54 -11.80 -16.78
N ARG A 152 12.73 -10.83 -17.21
CA ARG A 152 11.31 -10.80 -16.87
C ARG A 152 10.51 -11.27 -18.06
N HIS A 153 9.84 -12.40 -17.90
CA HIS A 153 8.97 -12.94 -18.94
C HIS A 153 7.84 -11.95 -19.24
N LEU A 154 7.51 -11.83 -20.52
CA LEU A 154 6.36 -11.06 -20.97
C LEU A 154 5.06 -11.73 -20.49
N PRO A 155 3.99 -10.94 -20.29
CA PRO A 155 2.67 -11.51 -20.01
C PRO A 155 2.23 -12.47 -21.13
N THR A 156 1.58 -13.56 -20.76
CA THR A 156 1.00 -14.55 -21.69
C THR A 156 -0.32 -14.03 -22.25
N VAL A 157 -0.27 -12.93 -22.99
CA VAL A 157 -1.42 -12.32 -23.65
C VAL A 157 -1.08 -12.12 -25.12
N SER A 158 -1.97 -12.54 -26.00
CA SER A 158 -1.82 -12.46 -27.46
C SER A 158 -3.02 -11.82 -28.16
N ASP A 159 -4.14 -11.71 -27.45
CA ASP A 159 -5.45 -11.33 -27.96
C ASP A 159 -6.35 -10.93 -26.78
N VAL A 160 -7.60 -10.58 -27.09
CA VAL A 160 -8.60 -10.12 -26.11
C VAL A 160 -9.03 -11.25 -25.17
N ASP A 161 -9.16 -12.49 -25.65
CA ASP A 161 -9.61 -13.61 -24.82
C ASP A 161 -8.55 -14.00 -23.78
N SER A 162 -7.29 -14.13 -24.21
CA SER A 162 -6.14 -14.31 -23.34
C SER A 162 -5.93 -13.13 -22.39
N TYR A 163 -6.23 -11.90 -22.82
CA TYR A 163 -6.27 -10.73 -21.92
C TYR A 163 -7.32 -10.92 -20.81
N LEU A 164 -8.56 -11.28 -21.15
CA LEU A 164 -9.62 -11.49 -20.17
C LEU A 164 -9.29 -12.61 -19.17
N GLU A 165 -8.60 -13.65 -19.61
CA GLU A 165 -8.17 -14.73 -18.75
C GLU A 165 -6.98 -14.35 -17.86
N TYR A 166 -5.85 -13.98 -18.47
CA TYR A 166 -4.57 -13.83 -17.78
C TYR A 166 -4.38 -12.48 -17.13
N ARG A 167 -5.03 -11.42 -17.63
CA ARG A 167 -5.01 -10.09 -17.02
C ARG A 167 -6.21 -9.89 -16.11
N VAL A 168 -7.43 -9.89 -16.66
CA VAL A 168 -8.63 -9.51 -15.90
C VAL A 168 -9.00 -10.59 -14.88
N GLY A 169 -9.20 -11.83 -15.33
CA GLY A 169 -9.59 -12.95 -14.49
C GLY A 169 -8.57 -13.23 -13.39
N ARG A 170 -7.29 -13.31 -13.77
CA ARG A 170 -6.21 -13.52 -12.80
C ARG A 170 -6.12 -12.40 -11.78
N GLN A 171 -6.28 -11.14 -12.19
CA GLN A 171 -6.21 -10.01 -11.28
C GLN A 171 -7.40 -9.96 -10.31
N ALA A 172 -8.61 -10.30 -10.76
CA ALA A 172 -9.76 -10.42 -9.88
C ALA A 172 -9.55 -11.53 -8.83
N GLU A 173 -9.15 -12.73 -9.24
CA GLU A 173 -9.07 -13.90 -8.35
C GLU A 173 -7.81 -13.94 -7.48
N TRP A 174 -6.65 -13.60 -8.02
CA TRP A 174 -5.37 -13.79 -7.33
C TRP A 174 -4.81 -12.53 -6.69
N TYR A 175 -5.31 -11.34 -7.08
CA TYR A 175 -4.86 -10.08 -6.51
C TYR A 175 -5.96 -9.41 -5.67
N TYR A 176 -7.06 -8.99 -6.29
CA TYR A 176 -8.06 -8.17 -5.61
C TYR A 176 -8.84 -8.92 -4.53
N ARG A 177 -9.36 -10.13 -4.80
CA ARG A 177 -10.09 -10.93 -3.79
C ARG A 177 -9.23 -11.27 -2.56
N PRO A 178 -8.01 -11.82 -2.70
CA PRO A 178 -7.16 -12.12 -1.55
C PRO A 178 -6.75 -10.85 -0.79
N GLN A 179 -6.53 -9.75 -1.50
CA GLN A 179 -6.17 -8.49 -0.87
C GLN A 179 -7.34 -7.91 -0.07
N ALA A 180 -8.58 -7.95 -0.60
CA ALA A 180 -9.78 -7.58 0.15
C ALA A 180 -9.89 -8.39 1.46
N ARG A 181 -9.68 -9.72 1.40
CA ARG A 181 -9.68 -10.59 2.59
C ARG A 181 -8.59 -10.21 3.59
N ARG A 182 -7.37 -9.91 3.12
CA ARG A 182 -6.26 -9.45 3.98
C ARG A 182 -6.60 -8.13 4.68
N MET A 183 -7.20 -7.18 3.97
CA MET A 183 -7.63 -5.90 4.55
C MET A 183 -8.73 -6.11 5.59
N ALA A 184 -9.71 -6.99 5.33
CA ALA A 184 -10.76 -7.34 6.30
C ALA A 184 -10.19 -7.94 7.60
N VAL A 185 -9.20 -8.84 7.49
CA VAL A 185 -8.52 -9.43 8.66
C VAL A 185 -7.73 -8.36 9.43
N ALA A 186 -7.00 -7.48 8.73
CA ALA A 186 -6.25 -6.41 9.36
C ALA A 186 -7.18 -5.45 10.12
N ALA A 187 -8.27 -5.01 9.49
CA ALA A 187 -9.28 -4.15 10.11
C ALA A 187 -9.85 -4.75 11.40
N ARG A 188 -10.18 -6.04 11.37
CA ARG A 188 -10.69 -6.77 12.55
C ARG A 188 -9.67 -6.82 13.68
N ARG A 189 -8.40 -7.12 13.36
CA ARG A 189 -7.32 -7.20 14.36
C ARG A 189 -7.10 -5.85 15.03
N ILE A 190 -7.09 -4.76 14.27
CA ILE A 190 -6.97 -3.41 14.80
C ILE A 190 -8.16 -3.10 15.70
N ARG A 191 -9.40 -3.29 15.25
CA ARG A 191 -10.59 -3.04 16.08
C ARG A 191 -10.53 -3.79 17.39
N MET A 192 -10.23 -5.09 17.34
CA MET A 192 -10.10 -5.91 18.53
C MET A 192 -8.99 -5.39 19.45
N GLY A 193 -7.82 -5.04 18.91
CA GLY A 193 -6.73 -4.45 19.68
C GLY A 193 -7.11 -3.14 20.36
N THR A 194 -7.73 -2.22 19.62
CA THR A 194 -8.23 -0.94 20.15
C THR A 194 -9.28 -1.17 21.23
N THR A 195 -10.27 -2.04 21.00
CA THR A 195 -11.30 -2.36 22.01
C THR A 195 -10.69 -2.92 23.28
N VAL A 196 -9.74 -3.86 23.17
CA VAL A 196 -9.03 -4.43 24.34
C VAL A 196 -8.29 -3.34 25.11
N LEU A 197 -7.57 -2.45 24.41
CA LEU A 197 -6.86 -1.34 25.06
C LEU A 197 -7.83 -0.36 25.72
N THR A 198 -8.94 0.00 25.07
CA THR A 198 -9.96 0.88 25.67
C THR A 198 -10.57 0.28 26.92
N VAL A 199 -10.92 -1.01 26.91
CA VAL A 199 -11.45 -1.72 28.09
C VAL A 199 -10.40 -1.79 29.20
N ALA A 200 -9.15 -2.09 28.86
CA ALA A 200 -8.05 -2.11 29.83
C ALA A 200 -7.85 -0.72 30.46
N GLY A 201 -7.86 0.34 29.67
CA GLY A 201 -7.74 1.72 30.14
C GLY A 201 -8.89 2.11 31.07
N ALA A 202 -10.13 1.79 30.70
CA ALA A 202 -11.30 2.03 31.55
C ALA A 202 -11.23 1.25 32.87
N THR A 203 -10.80 -0.01 32.82
CA THR A 203 -10.65 -0.86 34.01
C THR A 203 -9.56 -0.34 34.95
N LEU A 204 -8.41 0.07 34.40
CA LEU A 204 -7.32 0.68 35.18
C LEU A 204 -7.77 1.99 35.84
N SER A 205 -8.46 2.86 35.09
CA SER A 205 -8.99 4.11 35.62
C SER A 205 -10.01 3.88 36.74
N ALA A 206 -10.93 2.92 36.57
CA ALA A 206 -11.91 2.57 37.59
C ALA A 206 -11.24 1.99 38.85
N ALA A 207 -10.27 1.08 38.69
CA ALA A 207 -9.55 0.49 39.80
C ALA A 207 -8.75 1.54 40.58
N ALA A 208 -8.05 2.45 39.89
CA ALA A 208 -7.34 3.55 40.54
C ALA A 208 -8.28 4.50 41.30
N GLY A 209 -9.47 4.76 40.75
CA GLY A 209 -10.49 5.60 41.40
C GLY A 209 -11.09 4.98 42.66
N VAL A 210 -11.25 3.65 42.71
CA VAL A 210 -11.87 2.95 43.85
C VAL A 210 -10.85 2.53 44.91
N LEU A 211 -9.71 1.97 44.50
CA LEU A 211 -8.70 1.43 45.40
C LEU A 211 -7.66 2.48 45.84
N GLY A 212 -7.71 3.68 45.26
CA GLY A 212 -6.66 4.67 45.36
C GLY A 212 -5.41 4.28 44.57
N ASP A 213 -4.42 5.17 44.54
CA ASP A 213 -3.21 4.99 43.72
C ASP A 213 -2.07 4.24 44.44
N GLY A 214 -2.37 3.49 45.50
CA GLY A 214 -1.37 2.73 46.26
C GLY A 214 -0.66 1.64 45.43
N LEU A 215 -1.29 1.18 44.34
CA LEU A 215 -0.73 0.25 43.35
C LEU A 215 -0.14 0.98 42.12
N ALA A 216 -0.12 2.31 42.14
CA ALA A 216 0.39 3.17 41.08
C ALA A 216 -0.23 2.88 39.70
N LEU A 217 -1.53 2.54 39.70
CA LEU A 217 -2.31 2.18 38.51
C LEU A 217 -2.60 3.40 37.64
N ALA A 218 -2.69 4.60 38.23
CA ALA A 218 -2.98 5.82 37.50
C ALA A 218 -1.92 6.12 36.41
N ALA A 219 -0.65 5.82 36.69
CA ALA A 219 0.44 6.03 35.73
C ALA A 219 0.32 5.14 34.47
N TRP A 220 -0.30 3.96 34.58
CA TRP A 220 -0.49 3.04 33.47
C TRP A 220 -1.67 3.42 32.56
N VAL A 221 -2.61 4.24 33.04
CA VAL A 221 -3.69 4.80 32.21
C VAL A 221 -3.12 5.64 31.06
N GLY A 222 -2.10 6.46 31.34
CA GLY A 222 -1.39 7.24 30.33
C GLY A 222 -0.69 6.38 29.27
N VAL A 223 -0.12 5.24 29.68
CA VAL A 223 0.49 4.27 28.76
C VAL A 223 -0.54 3.67 27.84
N VAL A 224 -1.65 3.15 28.38
CA VAL A 224 -2.72 2.56 27.58
C VAL A 224 -3.28 3.58 26.60
N THR A 225 -3.46 4.83 27.02
CA THR A 225 -3.90 5.93 26.16
C THR A 225 -2.91 6.17 25.03
N THR A 226 -1.61 6.29 25.35
CA THR A 226 -0.55 6.53 24.37
C THR A 226 -0.43 5.39 23.34
N VAL A 227 -0.47 4.14 23.81
CA VAL A 227 -0.44 2.95 22.93
C VAL A 227 -1.70 2.90 22.07
N THR A 228 -2.88 3.21 22.62
CA THR A 228 -4.14 3.28 21.87
C THR A 228 -4.04 4.32 20.75
N THR A 229 -3.58 5.54 21.07
CA THR A 229 -3.37 6.61 20.09
C THR A 229 -2.37 6.19 19.01
N ALA A 230 -1.28 5.52 19.36
CA ALA A 230 -0.32 5.00 18.39
C ALA A 230 -0.95 3.94 17.47
N VAL A 231 -1.73 3.01 18.01
CA VAL A 231 -2.43 1.99 17.22
C VAL A 231 -3.45 2.63 16.28
N VAL A 232 -4.27 3.56 16.77
CA VAL A 232 -5.30 4.25 15.97
C VAL A 232 -4.66 5.13 14.89
N GLY A 233 -3.64 5.91 15.24
CA GLY A 233 -2.95 6.80 14.32
C GLY A 233 -2.21 6.08 13.19
N TYR A 234 -1.55 4.95 13.49
CA TYR A 234 -0.73 4.23 12.49
C TYR A 234 -1.38 2.98 11.89
N GLY A 235 -2.59 2.63 12.34
CA GLY A 235 -3.35 1.51 11.83
C GLY A 235 -4.83 1.74 12.03
N SER A 236 -5.43 2.77 11.42
CA SER A 236 -6.87 3.00 11.58
C SER A 236 -7.67 1.87 10.93
N ALA A 237 -8.61 1.27 11.67
CA ALA A 237 -9.42 0.17 11.14
C ALA A 237 -10.24 0.61 9.91
N GLN A 238 -10.67 1.87 9.92
CA GLN A 238 -11.44 2.50 8.84
C GLN A 238 -10.70 2.46 7.50
N GLN A 239 -9.38 2.74 7.49
CA GLN A 239 -8.56 2.64 6.28
C GLN A 239 -8.60 1.24 5.66
N TYR A 240 -8.42 0.22 6.50
CA TYR A 240 -8.44 -1.16 6.04
C TYR A 240 -9.83 -1.59 5.56
N GLU A 241 -10.91 -1.10 6.18
CA GLU A 241 -12.28 -1.35 5.70
C GLU A 241 -12.55 -0.70 4.35
N GLN A 242 -12.12 0.55 4.16
CA GLN A 242 -12.25 1.23 2.89
C GLN A 242 -11.46 0.51 1.78
N HIS A 243 -10.22 0.09 2.06
CA HIS A 243 -9.43 -0.71 1.12
C HIS A 243 -10.07 -2.08 0.83
N GLN A 244 -10.67 -2.73 1.83
CA GLN A 244 -11.44 -3.95 1.62
C GLN A 244 -12.57 -3.73 0.63
N ILE A 245 -13.38 -2.69 0.82
CA ILE A 245 -14.55 -2.39 -0.03
C ILE A 245 -14.09 -2.09 -1.45
N GLU A 246 -13.06 -1.26 -1.62
CA GLU A 246 -12.51 -0.92 -2.95
C GLU A 246 -12.05 -2.18 -3.70
N TYR A 247 -11.20 -3.00 -3.07
CA TYR A 247 -10.71 -4.23 -3.71
C TYR A 247 -11.83 -5.24 -4.00
N ALA A 248 -12.80 -5.38 -3.11
CA ALA A 248 -13.95 -6.25 -3.34
C ALA A 248 -14.81 -5.76 -4.51
N ARG A 249 -15.09 -4.45 -4.57
CA ARG A 249 -15.85 -3.81 -5.65
C ARG A 249 -15.14 -3.98 -7.00
N THR A 250 -13.84 -3.70 -7.07
CA THR A 250 -13.08 -3.85 -8.32
C THR A 250 -13.06 -5.32 -8.78
N ALA A 251 -12.83 -6.28 -7.87
CA ALA A 251 -12.86 -7.70 -8.23
C ALA A 251 -14.22 -8.13 -8.80
N ASP A 252 -15.30 -7.64 -8.20
CA ASP A 252 -16.68 -7.92 -8.59
C ASP A 252 -17.03 -7.26 -9.94
N GLN A 253 -16.64 -6.01 -10.18
CA GLN A 253 -16.80 -5.33 -11.47
C GLN A 253 -16.03 -6.04 -12.59
N LEU A 254 -14.77 -6.40 -12.37
CA LEU A 254 -13.95 -7.14 -13.34
C LEU A 254 -14.53 -8.54 -13.63
N SER A 255 -15.05 -9.21 -12.61
CA SER A 255 -15.70 -10.52 -12.78
C SER A 255 -16.98 -10.41 -13.59
N ARG A 256 -17.82 -9.40 -13.32
CA ARG A 256 -19.03 -9.13 -14.10
C ARG A 256 -18.71 -8.81 -15.55
N LEU A 257 -17.70 -7.99 -15.81
CA LEU A 257 -17.26 -7.66 -17.16
C LEU A 257 -16.87 -8.92 -17.95
N ARG A 258 -16.10 -9.83 -17.34
CA ARG A 258 -15.71 -11.12 -17.93
C ARG A 258 -16.91 -12.03 -18.19
N VAL A 259 -17.81 -12.17 -17.21
CA VAL A 259 -19.02 -13.00 -17.33
C VAL A 259 -19.96 -12.47 -18.42
N ALA A 260 -20.15 -11.16 -18.51
CA ALA A 260 -20.98 -10.54 -19.55
C ALA A 260 -20.45 -10.86 -20.95
N ARG A 261 -19.13 -10.69 -21.18
CA ARG A 261 -18.49 -11.02 -22.46
C ARG A 261 -18.66 -12.49 -22.84
N TRP A 262 -18.48 -13.41 -21.89
CA TRP A 262 -18.65 -14.84 -22.13
C TRP A 262 -20.09 -15.26 -22.37
N ALA A 263 -21.05 -14.59 -21.73
CA ALA A 263 -22.46 -14.81 -21.98
C ALA A 263 -22.93 -14.22 -23.33
N GLY A 264 -22.05 -13.56 -24.09
CA GLY A 264 -22.40 -12.85 -25.33
C GLY A 264 -23.21 -11.57 -25.11
N HIS A 265 -23.14 -10.99 -23.91
CA HIS A 265 -23.90 -9.79 -23.53
C HIS A 265 -22.99 -8.56 -23.38
N GLY A 266 -23.49 -7.39 -23.79
CA GLY A 266 -22.97 -6.07 -23.44
C GLY A 266 -21.85 -5.54 -24.35
N TRP A 267 -20.72 -6.27 -24.47
CA TRP A 267 -19.51 -5.74 -25.10
C TRP A 267 -19.21 -6.46 -26.42
N THR A 268 -19.64 -5.87 -27.53
CA THR A 268 -19.32 -6.33 -28.90
C THR A 268 -18.07 -5.69 -29.47
N ASP A 269 -17.62 -4.57 -28.89
CA ASP A 269 -16.38 -3.89 -29.24
C ASP A 269 -15.27 -4.24 -28.24
N ASP A 270 -14.23 -4.89 -28.76
CA ASP A 270 -13.06 -5.30 -27.99
C ASP A 270 -12.24 -4.11 -27.48
N ASP A 271 -12.24 -2.96 -28.18
CA ASP A 271 -11.56 -1.75 -27.69
C ASP A 271 -12.22 -1.21 -26.44
N ALA A 272 -13.54 -1.04 -26.52
CA ALA A 272 -14.32 -0.54 -25.41
C ALA A 272 -14.23 -1.50 -24.20
N LEU A 273 -14.20 -2.82 -24.45
CA LEU A 273 -14.06 -3.83 -23.40
C LEU A 273 -12.72 -3.75 -22.67
N VAL A 274 -11.61 -3.75 -23.41
CA VAL A 274 -10.26 -3.67 -22.81
C VAL A 274 -10.04 -2.29 -22.18
N GLY A 275 -10.54 -1.23 -22.83
CA GLY A 275 -10.52 0.13 -22.30
C GLY A 275 -11.25 0.24 -20.96
N GLU A 276 -12.44 -0.33 -20.85
CA GLU A 276 -13.22 -0.34 -19.61
C GLU A 276 -12.52 -1.15 -18.51
N ALA A 277 -11.98 -2.33 -18.85
CA ALA A 277 -11.25 -3.15 -17.89
C ALA A 277 -10.02 -2.40 -17.33
N GLU A 278 -9.20 -1.81 -18.19
CA GLU A 278 -8.04 -1.01 -17.75
C GLU A 278 -8.48 0.25 -16.98
N ARG A 279 -9.60 0.88 -17.35
CA ARG A 279 -10.18 2.01 -16.60
C ARG A 279 -10.58 1.62 -15.18
N LEU A 280 -11.26 0.47 -15.01
CA LEU A 280 -11.62 -0.04 -13.68
C LEU A 280 -10.39 -0.32 -12.82
N ILE A 281 -9.32 -0.84 -13.42
CA ILE A 281 -8.05 -1.10 -12.74
C ILE A 281 -7.34 0.22 -12.37
N ALA A 282 -7.31 1.19 -13.29
CA ALA A 282 -6.73 2.51 -13.06
C ALA A 282 -7.46 3.27 -11.95
N LEU A 283 -8.80 3.31 -11.98
CA LEU A 283 -9.62 3.95 -10.95
C LEU A 283 -9.40 3.35 -9.57
N SER A 284 -9.30 2.01 -9.48
CA SER A 284 -9.01 1.33 -8.21
C SER A 284 -7.65 1.77 -7.66
N ASN A 285 -6.64 1.88 -8.52
CA ASN A 285 -5.31 2.35 -8.15
C ASN A 285 -5.35 3.83 -7.73
N GLU A 286 -5.98 4.71 -8.51
CA GLU A 286 -6.11 6.14 -8.24
C GLU A 286 -6.87 6.44 -6.95
N ALA A 287 -8.01 5.78 -6.73
CA ALA A 287 -8.80 5.96 -5.52
C ALA A 287 -8.01 5.56 -4.27
N TRP A 288 -7.23 4.49 -4.34
CA TRP A 288 -6.32 4.09 -3.27
C TRP A 288 -5.15 5.09 -3.10
N MET A 289 -4.58 5.59 -4.19
CA MET A 289 -3.49 6.57 -4.19
C MET A 289 -3.92 7.92 -3.58
N ALA A 290 -5.07 8.45 -3.99
CA ALA A 290 -5.63 9.71 -3.50
C ALA A 290 -5.94 9.66 -2.01
N ARG A 291 -6.59 8.58 -1.54
CA ARG A 291 -6.88 8.41 -0.11
C ARG A 291 -5.63 8.32 0.74
N THR A 292 -4.61 7.60 0.27
CA THR A 292 -3.36 7.52 1.04
C THR A 292 -2.72 8.90 1.20
N LEU A 293 -2.84 9.77 0.19
CA LEU A 293 -2.35 11.16 0.25
C LEU A 293 -3.17 12.08 1.16
N GLU A 294 -4.49 11.92 1.20
CA GLU A 294 -5.37 12.68 2.09
C GLU A 294 -5.10 12.34 3.55
N GLU A 295 -4.98 11.05 3.85
CA GLU A 295 -4.77 10.54 5.22
C GLU A 295 -3.40 10.90 5.78
N ASP A 296 -2.34 10.81 4.96
CA ASP A 296 -1.00 11.27 5.35
C ASP A 296 -0.85 12.80 5.33
N GLY A 297 -1.85 13.51 4.76
CA GLY A 297 -1.93 14.97 4.69
C GLY A 297 -2.63 15.60 5.89
N VAL A 298 -3.30 14.82 6.76
CA VAL A 298 -3.88 15.34 8.01
C VAL A 298 -2.76 15.48 9.04
N PRO A 299 -2.33 16.70 9.41
CA PRO A 299 -1.53 16.85 10.61
C PRO A 299 -2.41 16.39 11.77
N HIS A 300 -2.03 15.29 12.43
CA HIS A 300 -2.58 14.96 13.73
C HIS A 300 -2.13 16.08 14.69
N ARG A 301 -2.96 17.13 14.77
CA ARG A 301 -2.86 18.22 15.73
C ARG A 301 -3.39 17.75 17.08
#